data_AF-A0AAV9F5I2-F1
#
_entry.id   AF-A0AAV9F5I2-F1
#
_cell.length_a   1.000
_cell.length_b   1.000
_cell.length_c   1.000
_cell.angle_alpha   90.00
_cell.angle_beta   90.00
_cell.angle_gamma   90.00
#
_symmetry.space_group_name_H-M   'P 1'
#
loop_
_entity.id
_entity.type
_entity.pdbx_description
1 polymer ?
#
loop_
_entity_poly.entity_id
_entity_poly.type
_entity_poly.pdbx_seq_one_letter_code
_entity_poly.pdbx_strand_id
1 'polypeptide(L)'
;MGLFSGRGSLGPGKHHAFSVISESRASDICLRFFDRCQTYKEFRKNQEPAVDKLKEPILHEVSSALVARFKLNFTKQDTASLWFLCKQEASLLNITNQACGLFSPYEVSLLEWTDDLRDSY
;
A
#
# COMPACT_ATOMS: atom_id res chain seq x y z
N MET A 1 16.79 7.16 14.98
CA MET A 1 16.41 8.58 14.76
C MET A 1 14.92 8.69 14.98
N GLY A 2 14.46 9.54 15.90
CA GLY A 2 13.05 9.65 16.29
C GLY A 2 12.76 11.05 16.82
N LEU A 3 11.54 11.29 17.31
CA LEU A 3 10.98 12.59 17.70
C LEU A 3 11.89 13.50 18.55
N PHE A 4 12.83 12.93 19.32
CA PHE A 4 13.75 13.65 20.20
C PHE A 4 15.21 13.68 19.72
N SER A 5 15.46 13.28 18.47
CA SER A 5 16.82 13.32 17.91
C SER A 5 17.29 14.76 17.75
N GLY A 6 18.46 15.08 18.31
CA GLY A 6 19.06 16.41 18.23
C GLY A 6 18.41 17.48 19.11
N ARG A 7 17.37 17.16 19.90
CA ARG A 7 16.68 18.11 20.79
C ARG A 7 16.99 17.80 22.27
N GLY A 8 18.08 18.39 22.77
CA GLY A 8 18.37 18.49 24.20
C GLY A 8 19.06 17.29 24.85
N SER A 9 19.44 17.45 26.12
CA SER A 9 19.94 16.35 26.96
C SER A 9 18.76 15.52 27.48
N LEU A 10 18.99 14.23 27.62
CA LEU A 10 18.01 13.17 27.84
C LEU A 10 17.08 13.33 29.07
N GLY A 11 17.30 14.32 29.94
CA GLY A 11 16.65 14.42 31.25
C GLY A 11 16.87 13.17 32.12
N PRO A 12 16.37 13.12 33.36
CA PRO A 12 16.50 11.93 34.21
C PRO A 12 15.81 10.68 33.61
N GLY A 13 14.75 10.88 32.83
CA GLY A 13 13.94 9.81 32.22
C GLY A 13 14.34 9.38 30.80
N LYS A 14 15.45 9.90 30.26
CA LYS A 14 16.03 9.51 28.97
C LYS A 14 15.10 9.52 27.74
N HIS A 15 14.10 10.39 27.71
CA HIS A 15 13.04 10.38 26.67
C HIS A 15 12.41 8.99 26.43
N HIS A 16 12.32 8.14 27.46
CA HIS A 16 11.61 6.87 27.32
C HIS A 16 10.15 7.15 26.97
N ALA A 17 9.78 6.84 25.72
CA ALA A 17 8.39 6.74 25.36
C ALA A 17 7.77 5.63 26.21
N PHE A 18 6.68 5.93 26.91
CA PHE A 18 5.84 4.90 27.50
C PHE A 18 4.72 4.61 26.50
N SER A 19 4.58 3.35 26.11
CA SER A 19 3.40 2.89 25.39
C SER A 19 2.36 2.45 26.41
N VAL A 20 1.13 2.95 26.27
CA VAL A 20 -0.01 2.33 26.93
C VAL A 20 -0.42 1.17 26.04
N ILE A 21 -0.16 -0.06 26.48
CA ILE A 21 -0.62 -1.25 25.79
C ILE A 21 -2.09 -1.42 26.19
N SER A 22 -2.99 -1.11 25.25
CA SER A 22 -4.43 -1.32 25.39
C SER A 22 -4.78 -2.81 25.24
N GLU A 23 -6.04 -3.08 24.92
CA GLU A 23 -6.55 -4.42 24.64
C GLU A 23 -5.68 -5.27 23.70
N SER A 24 -5.81 -6.59 23.83
CA SER A 24 -5.09 -7.54 22.97
C SER A 24 -5.39 -7.28 21.48
N ARG A 25 -4.48 -7.68 20.58
CA ARG A 25 -4.74 -7.66 19.12
C ARG A 25 -6.08 -8.33 18.77
N ALA A 26 -6.47 -9.33 19.55
CA ALA A 26 -7.69 -10.09 19.37
C ALA A 26 -8.92 -9.42 19.99
N SER A 27 -8.85 -8.21 20.51
CA SER A 27 -10.02 -7.51 21.05
C SER A 27 -9.99 -5.99 20.82
N ASP A 28 -8.88 -5.41 20.36
CA ASP A 28 -8.75 -3.98 20.09
C ASP A 28 -9.77 -3.46 19.06
N ILE A 29 -10.80 -2.79 19.57
CA ILE A 29 -11.85 -2.15 18.78
C ILE A 29 -11.53 -0.70 18.37
N CYS A 30 -10.42 -0.12 18.83
CA CYS A 30 -10.06 1.27 18.56
C CYS A 30 -9.06 1.35 17.40
N LEU A 31 -7.93 0.64 17.51
CA LEU A 31 -6.86 0.66 16.52
C LEU A 31 -7.04 -0.42 15.45
N ARG A 32 -7.78 -1.49 15.76
CA ARG A 32 -7.98 -2.65 14.86
C ARG A 32 -9.45 -2.96 14.62
N PHE A 33 -10.32 -1.95 14.65
CA PHE A 33 -11.74 -2.14 14.38
C PHE A 33 -11.99 -2.84 13.02
N PHE A 34 -11.16 -2.58 12.01
CA PHE A 34 -11.24 -3.22 10.69
C PHE A 34 -11.03 -4.76 10.74
N ASP A 35 -10.31 -5.27 11.74
CA ASP A 35 -10.12 -6.70 11.99
C ASP A 35 -11.25 -7.32 12.81
N ARG A 36 -12.05 -6.52 13.54
CA ARG A 36 -13.00 -7.01 14.56
C ARG A 36 -14.46 -6.74 14.23
N CYS A 37 -14.77 -5.62 13.60
CA CYS A 37 -16.13 -5.23 13.26
C CYS A 37 -16.62 -6.05 12.06
N GLN A 38 -17.57 -6.96 12.31
CA GLN A 38 -18.08 -7.87 11.27
C GLN A 38 -18.85 -7.11 10.18
N THR A 39 -19.66 -6.12 10.56
CA THR A 39 -20.38 -5.27 9.60
C THR A 39 -19.43 -4.49 8.70
N TYR A 40 -18.30 -4.01 9.23
CA TYR A 40 -17.27 -3.35 8.41
C TYR A 40 -16.66 -4.31 7.40
N LYS A 41 -16.32 -5.54 7.81
CA LYS A 41 -15.78 -6.56 6.90
C LYS A 41 -16.76 -6.91 5.78
N GLU A 42 -18.04 -7.07 6.11
CA GLU A 42 -19.10 -7.34 5.14
C GLU A 42 -19.27 -6.16 4.18
N PHE A 43 -19.25 -4.93 4.69
CA PHE A 43 -19.26 -3.72 3.86
C PHE A 43 -18.09 -3.71 2.87
N ARG A 44 -16.85 -3.93 3.34
CA ARG A 44 -15.65 -3.97 2.49
C ARG A 44 -15.76 -5.04 1.40
N LYS A 45 -16.20 -6.24 1.76
CA LYS A 45 -16.43 -7.34 0.81
C LYS A 45 -17.49 -7.00 -0.23
N ASN A 46 -18.53 -6.25 0.14
CA ASN A 46 -19.57 -5.82 -0.79
C ASN A 46 -19.12 -4.69 -1.73
N GLN A 47 -18.17 -3.85 -1.31
CA GLN A 47 -17.60 -2.78 -2.14
C GLN A 47 -16.52 -3.30 -3.11
N GLU A 48 -15.80 -4.36 -2.74
CA GLU A 48 -14.68 -4.93 -3.51
C GLU A 48 -14.99 -5.13 -5.01
N PRO A 49 -16.14 -5.71 -5.43
CA PRO A 49 -16.45 -5.86 -6.85
C PRO A 49 -16.59 -4.54 -7.61
N ALA A 50 -17.13 -3.50 -6.96
CA ALA A 50 -17.28 -2.19 -7.58
C ALA A 50 -15.92 -1.50 -7.74
N VAL A 51 -15.06 -1.61 -6.72
CA VAL A 51 -13.69 -1.10 -6.75
C VAL A 51 -12.86 -1.83 -7.82
N ASP A 52 -12.95 -3.15 -7.89
CA ASP A 52 -12.24 -3.94 -8.90
C ASP A 52 -12.68 -3.55 -10.32
N LYS A 53 -13.99 -3.35 -10.53
CA LYS A 53 -14.50 -2.87 -11.83
C LYS A 53 -13.92 -1.51 -12.24
N LEU A 54 -13.59 -0.64 -11.29
CA LEU A 54 -12.95 0.66 -11.57
C LEU A 54 -11.45 0.52 -11.88
N LYS A 55 -10.77 -0.44 -11.26
CA LYS A 55 -9.33 -0.68 -11.43
C LYS A 55 -9.00 -1.44 -12.72
N GLU A 56 -9.89 -2.34 -13.14
CA GLU A 56 -9.69 -3.23 -14.28
C GLU A 56 -9.27 -2.53 -15.59
N PRO A 57 -9.88 -1.40 -16.00
CA PRO A 57 -9.46 -0.69 -17.21
C PRO A 57 -8.02 -0.18 -17.14
N ILE A 58 -7.61 0.33 -15.98
CA ILE A 58 -6.26 0.85 -15.76
C ILE A 58 -5.24 -0.29 -15.76
N LEU A 59 -5.52 -1.37 -15.04
CA LEU A 59 -4.64 -2.55 -15.05
C LEU A 59 -4.53 -3.16 -16.45
N HIS A 60 -5.61 -3.16 -17.22
CA HIS A 60 -5.59 -3.60 -18.62
C HIS A 60 -4.73 -2.69 -19.51
N GLU A 61 -4.88 -1.36 -19.39
CA GLU A 61 -4.09 -0.38 -20.15
C GLU A 61 -2.59 -0.54 -19.87
N VAL A 62 -2.20 -0.54 -18.60
CA VAL A 62 -0.79 -0.69 -18.19
C VAL A 62 -0.24 -2.05 -18.61
N SER A 63 -0.98 -3.13 -18.38
CA SER A 63 -0.55 -4.48 -18.78
C SER A 63 -0.33 -4.58 -20.29
N SER A 64 -1.22 -3.98 -21.10
CA SER A 64 -1.09 -3.96 -22.56
C SER A 64 0.15 -3.16 -23.00
N ALA A 65 0.43 -2.03 -22.34
CA ALA A 65 1.61 -1.21 -22.61
C ALA A 65 2.91 -1.97 -22.28
N LEU A 66 2.95 -2.68 -21.15
CA LEU A 66 4.09 -3.53 -20.76
C LEU A 66 4.34 -4.65 -21.77
N VAL A 67 3.29 -5.35 -22.19
CA VAL A 67 3.38 -6.40 -23.24
C VAL A 67 3.97 -5.82 -24.52
N ALA A 68 3.47 -4.66 -24.96
CA ALA A 68 3.95 -4.00 -26.17
C ALA A 68 5.42 -3.57 -26.08
N ARG A 69 5.84 -3.04 -24.92
CA ARG A 69 7.19 -2.52 -24.66
C ARG A 69 8.22 -3.64 -24.52
N PHE A 70 7.92 -4.67 -23.74
CA PHE A 70 8.87 -5.72 -23.37
C PHE A 70 8.74 -7.00 -24.20
N LYS A 71 7.69 -7.12 -25.02
CA LYS A 71 7.41 -8.32 -25.83
C LYS A 71 7.28 -9.60 -24.99
N LEU A 72 6.81 -9.45 -23.75
CA LEU A 72 6.53 -10.53 -22.81
C LEU A 72 5.02 -10.62 -22.58
N ASN A 73 4.52 -11.83 -22.37
CA ASN A 73 3.09 -12.06 -22.11
C ASN A 73 2.74 -11.80 -20.64
N PHE A 74 2.70 -10.53 -20.24
CA PHE A 74 2.22 -10.15 -18.92
C PHE A 74 0.70 -10.27 -18.81
N THR A 75 0.25 -10.90 -17.72
CA THR A 75 -1.15 -10.82 -17.29
C THR A 75 -1.38 -9.57 -16.44
N LYS A 76 -2.66 -9.23 -16.19
CA LYS A 76 -3.03 -8.18 -15.23
C LYS A 76 -2.50 -8.48 -13.82
N GLN A 77 -2.50 -9.77 -13.44
CA GLN A 77 -1.99 -10.21 -12.14
C GLN A 77 -0.48 -10.03 -12.04
N ASP A 78 0.27 -10.31 -13.11
CA ASP A 78 1.72 -10.04 -13.15
C ASP A 78 2.00 -8.55 -13.02
N THR A 79 1.24 -7.72 -13.73
CA THR A 79 1.33 -6.26 -13.64
C THR A 79 1.07 -5.76 -12.22
N ALA A 80 0.02 -6.24 -11.56
CA ALA A 80 -0.29 -5.90 -10.18
C ALA A 80 0.80 -6.37 -9.19
N SER A 81 1.40 -7.54 -9.44
CA SER A 81 2.49 -8.09 -8.62
C SER A 81 3.79 -7.31 -8.78
N LEU A 82 4.12 -6.88 -10.00
CA LEU A 82 5.26 -6.01 -10.30
C LEU A 82 5.09 -4.62 -9.70
N TRP A 83 3.87 -4.07 -9.75
CA TRP A 83 3.55 -2.81 -9.07
C TRP A 83 3.72 -2.93 -7.55
N PHE A 84 3.24 -4.03 -6.96
CA PHE A 84 3.46 -4.31 -5.54
C PHE A 84 4.95 -4.39 -5.20
N LEU A 85 5.74 -5.11 -6.01
CA LEU A 85 7.19 -5.21 -5.84
C LEU A 85 7.86 -3.82 -5.90
N CYS A 86 7.51 -3.00 -6.88
CA CYS A 86 8.00 -1.61 -6.99
C CYS A 86 7.77 -0.84 -5.68
N LYS A 87 6.55 -0.88 -5.13
CA LYS A 87 6.25 -0.18 -3.86
C LYS A 87 7.08 -0.70 -2.69
N GLN A 88 7.33 -2.01 -2.60
CA GLN A 88 8.19 -2.59 -1.57
C GLN A 88 9.65 -2.14 -1.73
N GLU A 89 10.19 -2.21 -2.94
CA GLU A 89 11.56 -1.78 -3.25
C GLU A 89 11.77 -0.28 -2.94
N ALA A 90 10.83 0.56 -3.36
CA ALA A 90 10.88 1.99 -3.11
C ALA A 90 10.77 2.33 -1.61
N SER A 91 9.81 1.73 -0.91
CA SER A 91 9.51 2.09 0.49
C SER A 91 10.48 1.49 1.50
N LEU A 92 10.92 0.24 1.27
CA LEU A 92 11.77 -0.49 2.22
C LEU A 92 13.26 -0.37 1.90
N LEU A 93 13.62 -0.34 0.61
CA LEU A 93 15.00 -0.40 0.16
C LEU A 93 15.48 0.91 -0.46
N ASN A 94 14.58 1.88 -0.66
CA ASN A 94 14.86 3.14 -1.36
C ASN A 94 15.42 2.91 -2.78
N ILE A 95 14.94 1.86 -3.46
CA ILE A 95 15.31 1.48 -4.81
C ILE A 95 14.15 1.83 -5.75
N THR A 96 14.40 2.68 -6.75
CA THR A 96 13.38 3.15 -7.70
C THR A 96 13.71 2.84 -9.16
N ASN A 97 14.81 2.14 -9.43
CA ASN A 97 15.29 1.85 -10.78
C ASN A 97 15.23 0.36 -11.17
N GLN A 98 14.58 -0.49 -10.36
CA GLN A 98 14.36 -1.91 -10.65
C GLN A 98 12.91 -2.16 -11.09
N ALA A 99 12.05 -2.76 -10.26
CA ALA A 99 10.66 -3.04 -10.66
C ALA A 99 9.90 -1.76 -11.02
N CYS A 100 10.18 -0.65 -10.31
CA CYS A 100 9.62 0.66 -10.65
C CYS A 100 10.06 1.18 -12.03
N GLY A 101 11.26 0.79 -12.50
CA GLY A 101 11.76 1.17 -13.82
C GLY A 101 11.02 0.52 -14.99
N LEU A 102 10.14 -0.45 -14.73
CA LEU A 102 9.27 -1.05 -15.75
C LEU A 102 8.15 -0.10 -16.19
N PHE A 103 7.76 0.81 -15.30
CA PHE A 103 6.64 1.73 -15.47
C PHE A 103 7.13 3.13 -15.84
N SER A 104 6.43 3.77 -16.76
CA SER A 104 6.58 5.20 -17.02
C SER A 104 5.95 6.03 -15.89
N PRO A 105 6.33 7.30 -15.72
CA PRO A 105 5.73 8.17 -14.70
C PRO A 105 4.19 8.27 -14.82
N TYR A 106 3.65 8.26 -16.04
CA TYR A 106 2.22 8.25 -16.27
C TYR A 106 1.55 6.96 -15.78
N GLU A 107 2.13 5.80 -16.10
CA GLU A 107 1.64 4.49 -15.63
C GLU A 107 1.72 4.39 -14.10
N VAL A 108 2.76 4.95 -13.47
CA VAL A 108 2.87 5.04 -12.01
C VAL A 108 1.71 5.86 -11.42
N SER A 109 1.43 7.06 -11.94
CA SER A 109 0.31 7.86 -11.44
C SER A 109 -1.05 7.16 -11.59
N LEU A 110 -1.25 6.41 -12.68
CA LEU A 110 -2.45 5.59 -12.85
C LEU A 110 -2.53 4.47 -11.80
N LEU A 111 -1.43 3.77 -11.55
CA LEU A 111 -1.38 2.68 -10.57
C LEU A 111 -1.53 3.18 -9.13
N GLU A 112 -0.95 4.33 -8.79
CA GLU A 112 -1.17 5.01 -7.51
C GLU A 112 -2.66 5.34 -7.30
N TRP A 113 -3.31 5.91 -8.31
CA TRP A 113 -4.75 6.16 -8.25
C TRP A 113 -5.57 4.87 -8.01
N THR A 114 -5.17 3.74 -8.60
CA THR A 114 -5.86 2.45 -8.33
C THR A 114 -5.67 1.94 -6.90
N ASP A 115 -4.57 2.31 -6.23
CA ASP A 115 -4.38 2.01 -4.81
C ASP A 115 -5.24 2.95 -3.94
N ASP A 116 -5.32 4.23 -4.28
CA ASP A 116 -6.16 5.21 -3.58
C ASP A 116 -7.64 4.80 -3.59
N LEU A 117 -8.11 4.21 -4.69
CA LEU A 117 -9.46 3.64 -4.77
C LEU A 117 -9.70 2.55 -3.73
N ARG A 118 -8.73 1.65 -3.51
CA ARG A 118 -8.87 0.59 -2.48
C ARG A 118 -8.97 1.19 -1.09
N ASP A 119 -8.22 2.25 -0.83
CA ASP A 119 -8.13 2.81 0.52
C ASP A 119 -9.35 3.72 0.81
N SER A 120 -10.03 4.23 -0.23
CA SER A 120 -11.22 5.09 -0.13
C SER A 120 -12.55 4.35 0.04
N TYR A 121 -12.65 3.07 -0.34
CA TYR A 121 -13.89 2.26 -0.35
C TYR A 121 -13.70 0.97 0.45
#